data_AF-A0A524L038-F1
#
_entry.id   AF-A0A524L038-F1
#
_cell.length_a   1.000
_cell.length_b   1.000
_cell.length_c   1.000
_cell.angle_alpha   90.00
_cell.angle_beta   90.00
_cell.angle_gamma   90.00
#
_symmetry.space_group_name_H-M   'P 1'
#
loop_
_entity.id
_entity.type
_entity.pdbx_description
1 polymer ?
#
loop_
_entity_poly.entity_id
_entity_poly.type
_entity_poly.pdbx_seq_one_letter_code
_entity_poly.pdbx_strand_id
1 'polypeptide(L)'
;MIRQDPPEHRKIDRTPTPNDLADAPELAILAALDQTLDLVVRALVCAYPELADPECPGWLRQASRLAAAAETLVEHTTDMQQALRAYREAVEIRRQDRASEHPDDLPF
;
A
#
# COMPACT_ATOMS: atom_id res chain seq x y z
N MET A 1 -27.73 -18.65 -3.82
CA MET A 1 -26.27 -18.63 -3.65
C MET A 1 -25.77 -17.32 -4.26
N ILE A 2 -25.64 -16.28 -3.45
CA ILE A 2 -25.33 -14.92 -3.90
C ILE A 2 -23.83 -14.85 -4.18
N ARG A 3 -23.45 -14.67 -5.45
CA ARG A 3 -22.10 -14.25 -5.83
C ARG A 3 -21.93 -12.82 -5.31
N GLN A 4 -21.15 -12.66 -4.24
CA GLN A 4 -20.62 -11.34 -3.91
C GLN A 4 -19.52 -11.04 -4.93
N ASP A 5 -19.71 -10.00 -5.73
CA ASP A 5 -18.62 -9.42 -6.51
C ASP A 5 -17.52 -8.95 -5.55
N PRO A 6 -16.23 -9.13 -5.89
CA PRO A 6 -15.14 -8.64 -5.06
C PRO A 6 -15.23 -7.10 -4.98
N PRO A 7 -14.95 -6.49 -3.81
CA PRO A 7 -14.96 -5.04 -3.70
C PRO A 7 -14.00 -4.46 -4.73
N GLU A 8 -14.52 -3.61 -5.62
CA GLU A 8 -13.71 -2.81 -6.52
C GLU A 8 -12.64 -2.12 -5.65
N HIS A 9 -11.37 -2.46 -5.90
CA HIS A 9 -10.26 -1.84 -5.19
C HIS A 9 -10.23 -0.37 -5.64
N ARG A 10 -10.93 0.49 -4.88
CA ARG A 10 -10.91 1.93 -5.05
C ARG A 10 -9.44 2.33 -5.11
N LYS A 11 -9.00 2.90 -6.23
CA LYS A 11 -7.63 3.42 -6.35
C LYS A 11 -7.48 4.54 -5.34
N ILE A 12 -6.93 4.21 -4.18
CA ILE A 12 -6.56 5.20 -3.19
C ILE A 12 -5.33 5.90 -3.72
N ASP A 13 -5.48 7.20 -4.02
CA ASP A 13 -4.35 8.03 -4.40
C ASP A 13 -3.30 8.01 -3.29
N ARG A 14 -2.05 7.69 -3.66
CA ARG A 14 -0.94 7.54 -2.70
C ARG A 14 -0.47 8.88 -2.13
N THR A 15 -0.90 9.99 -2.72
CA THR A 15 -0.47 11.34 -2.34
C THR A 15 -1.59 12.02 -1.55
N PRO A 16 -1.39 12.31 -0.26
CA PRO A 16 -2.42 12.96 0.55
C PRO A 16 -2.62 14.40 0.09
N THR A 17 -3.88 14.83 0.05
CA THR A 17 -4.26 16.22 -0.19
C THR A 17 -4.08 17.08 1.06
N PRO A 18 -4.06 18.43 0.95
CA PRO A 18 -3.97 19.29 2.13
C PRO A 18 -5.08 19.06 3.16
N ASN A 19 -6.32 18.80 2.71
CA ASN A 19 -7.42 18.46 3.61
C ASN A 19 -7.17 17.12 4.31
N ASP A 20 -6.60 16.14 3.58
CA ASP A 20 -6.26 14.86 4.19
C ASP A 20 -5.25 15.01 5.32
N LEU A 21 -4.29 15.90 5.15
CA LEU A 21 -3.24 16.17 6.14
C LEU A 21 -3.75 17.00 7.32
N ALA A 22 -4.76 17.84 7.14
CA ALA A 22 -5.40 18.56 8.23
C ALA A 22 -6.13 17.59 9.18
N ASP A 23 -6.78 16.56 8.63
CA ASP A 23 -7.54 15.58 9.40
C ASP A 23 -6.71 14.39 9.91
N ALA A 24 -5.69 13.97 9.14
CA ALA A 24 -4.84 12.81 9.43
C ALA A 24 -3.40 13.11 9.00
N PRO A 25 -2.64 13.90 9.79
CA PRO A 25 -1.28 14.30 9.44
C PRO A 25 -0.32 13.11 9.28
N GLU A 26 -0.61 11.98 9.94
CA GLU A 26 0.15 10.74 9.78
C GLU A 26 0.12 10.19 8.34
N LEU A 27 -0.86 10.57 7.51
CA LEU A 27 -0.85 10.19 6.09
C LEU A 27 0.37 10.72 5.33
N ALA A 28 0.98 11.83 5.78
CA ALA A 28 2.21 12.34 5.19
C ALA A 28 3.38 11.37 5.37
N ILE A 29 3.61 10.88 6.60
CA ILE A 29 4.72 9.97 6.87
C ILE A 29 4.48 8.60 6.22
N LEU A 30 3.23 8.14 6.17
CA LEU A 30 2.86 6.90 5.49
C LEU A 30 3.03 7.00 3.96
N ALA A 31 2.76 8.16 3.37
CA ALA A 31 3.05 8.41 1.95
C ALA A 31 4.54 8.42 1.65
N ALA A 32 5.35 9.07 2.49
CA ALA A 32 6.81 9.04 2.36
C ALA A 32 7.37 7.61 2.50
N LEU A 33 6.85 6.83 3.45
CA LEU A 33 7.23 5.44 3.65
C LEU A 33 6.89 4.58 2.43
N ASP A 34 5.68 4.68 1.90
CA ASP A 34 5.23 3.95 0.69
C ASP A 34 6.14 4.23 -0.52
N GLN A 35 6.53 5.50 -0.74
CA GLN A 35 7.47 5.88 -1.79
C GLN A 35 8.88 5.33 -1.55
N THR A 36 9.34 5.35 -0.31
CA THR A 36 10.67 4.83 0.06
C THR A 36 10.74 3.32 -0.19
N LEU A 37 9.68 2.60 0.17
CA LEU A 37 9.51 1.17 -0.08
C LEU A 37 9.50 0.84 -1.58
N ASP A 38 8.77 1.61 -2.39
CA ASP A 38 8.76 1.46 -3.86
C ASP A 38 10.17 1.63 -4.45
N LEU A 39 10.92 2.63 -3.95
CA LEU A 39 12.30 2.88 -4.38
C LEU A 39 13.24 1.73 -3.98
N VAL A 40 13.10 1.19 -2.76
CA VAL A 40 13.90 0.05 -2.29
C VAL A 40 13.68 -1.17 -3.19
N VAL A 41 12.43 -1.51 -3.53
CA VAL A 41 12.13 -2.65 -4.41
C VAL A 41 12.76 -2.44 -5.79
N ARG A 42 12.63 -1.24 -6.38
CA ARG A 42 13.26 -0.94 -7.67
C ARG A 42 14.78 -1.06 -7.61
N ALA A 43 15.40 -0.54 -6.55
CA ALA A 43 16.84 -0.62 -6.36
C ALA A 43 17.31 -2.08 -6.22
N LEU A 44 16.57 -2.91 -5.48
CA LEU A 44 16.85 -4.34 -5.35
C LEU A 44 16.70 -5.08 -6.68
N VAL A 45 15.65 -4.80 -7.45
CA VAL A 45 15.47 -5.38 -8.80
C VAL A 45 16.58 -4.92 -9.76
N CYS A 46 17.05 -3.68 -9.67
CA CYS A 46 18.18 -3.24 -10.48
C CYS A 46 19.50 -3.95 -10.10
N ALA A 47 19.71 -4.21 -8.81
CA ALA A 47 20.90 -4.91 -8.32
C ALA A 47 20.83 -6.43 -8.58
N TYR A 48 19.62 -6.99 -8.58
CA TYR A 48 19.32 -8.41 -8.75
C TYR A 48 18.14 -8.57 -9.73
N PRO A 49 18.37 -8.41 -11.05
CA PRO A 49 17.31 -8.47 -12.08
C PRO A 49 16.49 -9.76 -12.03
N GLU A 50 17.11 -10.82 -11.53
CA GLU A 50 16.51 -12.13 -11.35
C GLU A 50 15.31 -12.11 -10.39
N LEU A 51 15.16 -11.09 -9.53
CA LEU A 51 13.98 -10.90 -8.67
C LEU A 51 12.72 -10.51 -9.44
N ALA A 52 12.86 -9.98 -10.66
CA ALA A 52 11.73 -9.58 -11.51
C ALA A 52 11.28 -10.68 -12.47
N ASP A 53 11.96 -11.84 -12.47
CA ASP A 53 11.72 -12.94 -13.40
C ASP A 53 10.65 -13.90 -12.87
N PRO A 54 9.42 -13.89 -13.43
CA PRO A 54 8.33 -14.76 -12.96
C PRO A 54 8.55 -16.23 -13.31
N GLU A 55 9.42 -16.53 -14.28
CA GLU A 55 9.66 -17.89 -14.78
C GLU A 55 10.72 -18.64 -13.95
N CYS A 56 11.43 -17.95 -13.06
CA CYS A 56 12.49 -18.56 -12.27
C CYS A 56 12.41 -18.10 -10.79
N PRO A 57 11.49 -18.70 -10.01
CA PRO A 57 11.32 -18.42 -8.59
C PRO A 57 12.62 -18.62 -7.79
N GLY A 58 12.79 -17.89 -6.69
CA GLY A 58 14.00 -17.94 -5.85
C GLY A 58 14.37 -19.34 -5.36
N TRP A 59 13.38 -20.20 -5.09
CA TRP A 59 13.56 -21.59 -4.66
C TRP A 59 14.13 -22.53 -5.75
N LEU A 60 14.07 -22.14 -7.02
CA LEU A 60 14.65 -22.87 -8.15
C LEU A 60 16.12 -22.50 -8.39
N ARG A 61 16.65 -21.48 -7.71
CA ARG A 61 18.02 -20.99 -7.90
C ARG A 61 18.93 -21.36 -6.73
N GLN A 62 20.20 -21.57 -7.05
CA GLN A 62 21.27 -21.56 -6.06
C GLN A 62 21.57 -20.09 -5.70
N ALA A 63 20.65 -19.47 -4.97
CA ALA A 63 20.70 -18.05 -4.66
C ALA A 63 21.90 -17.73 -3.75
N SER A 64 22.63 -16.67 -4.09
CA SER A 64 23.62 -16.12 -3.15
C SER A 64 22.90 -15.65 -1.88
N ARG A 65 23.61 -15.62 -0.74
CA ARG A 65 23.04 -15.10 0.52
C ARG A 65 22.48 -13.68 0.37
N LEU A 66 23.05 -12.89 -0.53
CA LEU A 66 22.59 -11.52 -0.82
C LEU A 66 21.29 -11.52 -1.62
N ALA A 67 21.15 -12.41 -2.60
CA ALA A 67 19.91 -12.55 -3.37
C ALA A 67 18.75 -13.04 -2.49
N ALA A 68 19.01 -13.99 -1.58
CA ALA A 68 18.01 -14.44 -0.61
C ALA A 68 17.58 -13.30 0.33
N ALA A 69 18.53 -12.49 0.82
CA ALA A 69 18.20 -11.33 1.64
C ALA A 69 17.39 -10.28 0.87
N ALA A 70 17.69 -10.08 -0.42
CA ALA A 70 16.94 -9.17 -1.28
C ALA A 70 15.50 -9.65 -1.50
N GLU A 71 15.28 -10.95 -1.71
CA GLU A 71 13.95 -11.56 -1.83
C GLU A 71 13.13 -11.32 -0.55
N THR A 72 13.69 -11.62 0.63
CA THR A 72 13.04 -11.36 1.92
C THR A 72 12.70 -9.88 2.12
N LEU A 73 13.58 -8.96 1.68
CA LEU A 73 13.30 -7.52 1.74
C LEU A 73 12.13 -7.12 0.84
N VAL A 74 12.01 -7.71 -0.36
CA VAL A 74 10.88 -7.48 -1.27
C VAL A 74 9.58 -7.99 -0.67
N GLU A 75 9.59 -9.17 -0.04
CA GLU A 75 8.42 -9.72 0.67
C GLU A 75 7.95 -8.78 1.79
N HIS A 76 8.86 -8.41 2.71
CA HIS A 76 8.53 -7.50 3.81
C HIS A 76 8.06 -6.12 3.32
N THR A 77 8.63 -5.63 2.22
CA THR A 77 8.20 -4.37 1.61
C THR A 77 6.76 -4.49 1.09
N THR A 78 6.42 -5.62 0.47
CA THR A 78 5.09 -5.89 -0.04
C THR A 78 4.07 -5.96 1.09
N ASP A 79 4.38 -6.69 2.16
CA ASP A 79 3.51 -6.79 3.35
C ASP A 79 3.27 -5.42 3.98
N MET A 80 4.32 -4.61 4.12
CA MET A 80 4.21 -3.26 4.67
C MET A 80 3.35 -2.36 3.76
N GLN A 81 3.53 -2.44 2.44
CA GLN A 81 2.68 -1.70 1.50
C GLN A 81 1.22 -2.13 1.57
N GLN A 82 0.94 -3.41 1.83
CA GLN A 82 -0.42 -3.89 2.05
C GLN A 82 -1.02 -3.32 3.35
N ALA A 83 -0.25 -3.32 4.43
CA ALA A 83 -0.67 -2.72 5.70
C ALA A 83 -0.96 -1.21 5.56
N LEU A 84 -0.12 -0.48 4.81
CA LEU A 84 -0.32 0.94 4.52
C LEU A 84 -1.62 1.20 3.75
N ARG A 85 -1.96 0.34 2.78
CA ARG A 85 -3.23 0.44 2.05
C ARG A 85 -4.42 0.22 2.97
N ALA A 86 -4.39 -0.84 3.78
CA ALA A 86 -5.46 -1.16 4.73
C ALA A 86 -5.67 -0.01 5.73
N TYR A 87 -4.60 0.62 6.20
CA TYR A 87 -4.70 1.79 7.06
C TYR A 87 -5.37 2.97 6.35
N ARG A 88 -4.98 3.28 5.11
CA ARG A 88 -5.61 4.36 4.33
C ARG A 88 -7.11 4.10 4.09
N GLU A 89 -7.48 2.86 3.81
CA GLU A 89 -8.89 2.45 3.69
C GLU A 89 -9.67 2.71 4.98
N ALA A 90 -9.10 2.35 6.14
CA ALA A 90 -9.73 2.58 7.44
C ALA A 90 -9.93 4.07 7.75
N VAL A 91 -8.96 4.93 7.39
CA VAL A 91 -9.09 6.39 7.54
C VAL A 91 -10.21 6.93 6.66
N GLU A 92 -10.30 6.48 5.41
CA GLU A 92 -11.32 6.93 4.47
C GLU A 92 -12.73 6.49 4.90
N ILE A 93 -12.90 5.26 5.39
CA ILE A 93 -14.16 4.77 5.96
C ILE A 93 -14.59 5.65 7.15
N ARG A 94 -13.67 5.91 8.08
CA ARG A 94 -13.96 6.75 9.26
C ARG A 94 -14.37 8.17 8.89
N ARG A 95 -13.83 8.72 7.80
CA ARG A 95 -14.23 10.05 7.29
C ARG A 95 -15.64 10.03 6.72
N GLN A 96 -15.97 9.01 5.94
CA GLN A 96 -17.30 8.85 5.35
C GLN A 96 -18.38 8.67 6.44
N ASP A 97 -18.08 7.92 7.49
CA ASP A 97 -18.97 7.77 8.65
C ASP A 97 -19.22 9.13 9.33
N ARG A 98 -18.16 9.90 9.59
CA ARG A 98 -18.28 11.23 10.21
C ARG A 98 -19.06 12.22 9.33
N ALA A 99 -18.87 12.17 8.01
CA ALA A 99 -19.63 13.01 7.08
C ALA A 99 -21.12 12.62 7.05
N SER A 100 -21.43 11.34 7.23
CA SER A 100 -22.81 10.82 7.25
C SER A 100 -23.55 11.16 8.57
N GLU A 101 -22.82 11.35 9.67
CA GLU A 101 -23.36 11.75 10.98
C GLU A 101 -23.66 13.26 11.10
N HIS A 102 -23.22 14.08 10.14
CA HIS A 102 -23.55 15.50 10.05
C HIS A 102 -24.42 15.79 8.82
N PRO A 103 -25.71 15.40 8.84
CA PRO A 103 -26.66 15.86 7.84
C PRO A 103 -27.01 17.31 8.18
N ASP A 104 -26.24 18.26 7.67
CA ASP A 104 -26.54 19.70 7.73
C ASP A 104 -27.76 20.10 6.86
N ASP A 105 -28.64 19.15 6.53
CA ASP A 105 -29.91 19.37 5.85
C ASP A 105 -31.09 19.03 6.77
N LEU A 106 -31.26 19.81 7.84
CA LEU A 106 -32.58 20.06 8.39
C LEU A 106 -33.15 21.28 7.62
N PRO A 107 -34.25 21.13 6.86
CA PRO A 107 -34.86 22.27 6.19
C PRO A 107 -35.40 23.24 7.25
N PHE A 108 -34.97 24.50 7.18
CA PHE A 108 -35.58 25.61 7.93
C PHE A 108 -36.97 25.93 7.39
#